data_AF-A0A9D6G824-F1
#
_entry.id   AF-A0A9D6G824-F1
#
_cell.length_a   1.000
_cell.length_b   1.000
_cell.length_c   1.000
_cell.angle_alpha   90.00
_cell.angle_beta   90.00
_cell.angle_gamma   90.00
#
_symmetry.space_group_name_H-M   'P 1'
#
loop_
_entity.id
_entity.type
_entity.pdbx_description
1 polymer ?
#
loop_
_entity_poly.entity_id
_entity_poly.type
_entity_poly.pdbx_seq_one_letter_code
_entity_poly.pdbx_strand_id
1 'polypeptide(L)'
;MAEDKSFEDRVREVKFDNAQGRELTGEDLAALQPGLSRLMPEIGNRFWKLYHAAQARNWPLAKFQLKEATKLMELGAFTRPKYEEHLGKFIEEQVKPLMAALEAENLERFDRVFHAAVEQANAYHETWEKPFLRWKVPAQPPPDLDLAPRPKAK
;
A
#
# COMPACT_ATOMS: atom_id res chain seq x y z
N MET A 1 7.94 35.05 -38.22
CA MET A 1 7.63 35.31 -36.79
C MET A 1 7.58 33.94 -36.13
N ALA A 2 8.40 33.69 -35.11
CA ALA A 2 8.29 32.43 -34.37
C ALA A 2 6.98 32.45 -33.57
N GLU A 3 6.14 31.42 -33.72
CA GLU A 3 4.96 31.26 -32.86
C GLU A 3 5.41 31.19 -31.40
N ASP A 4 4.85 32.05 -30.57
CA ASP A 4 5.11 32.03 -29.14
C ASP A 4 4.46 30.76 -28.58
N LYS A 5 5.29 29.83 -28.13
CA LYS A 5 4.82 28.56 -27.57
C LYS A 5 3.98 28.84 -26.32
N SER A 6 2.89 28.10 -26.18
CA SER A 6 2.07 28.22 -24.97
C SER A 6 2.89 27.87 -23.73
N PHE A 7 2.48 28.36 -22.56
CA PHE A 7 3.12 27.99 -21.30
C PHE A 7 3.15 26.46 -21.11
N GLU A 8 2.10 25.76 -21.54
CA GLU A 8 2.02 24.31 -21.49
C GLU A 8 3.08 23.62 -22.35
N ASP A 9 3.32 24.11 -23.57
CA ASP A 9 4.35 23.58 -24.46
C ASP A 9 5.75 23.79 -23.87
N ARG A 10 5.99 24.93 -23.23
CA ARG A 10 7.26 25.21 -22.55
C ARG A 10 7.49 24.29 -21.35
N VAL A 11 6.44 23.95 -20.60
CA VAL A 11 6.52 22.98 -19.49
C VAL A 11 6.82 21.57 -19.99
N ARG A 12 6.22 21.16 -21.12
CA ARG A 12 6.51 19.84 -21.74
C ARG A 12 7.95 19.70 -22.22
N GLU A 13 8.60 20.81 -22.56
CA GLU A 13 10.00 20.84 -22.97
C GLU A 13 10.99 20.91 -21.79
N VAL A 14 10.51 21.07 -20.55
CA VAL A 14 11.38 21.03 -19.36
C VAL A 14 11.97 19.64 -19.21
N LYS A 15 13.30 19.61 -19.13
CA LYS A 15 14.07 18.41 -18.87
C LYS A 15 14.60 18.40 -17.44
N PHE A 16 14.56 17.22 -16.84
CA PHE A 16 15.04 16.94 -15.49
C PHE A 16 16.27 16.05 -15.58
N ASP A 17 17.41 16.51 -15.07
CA ASP A 17 18.60 15.66 -14.94
C ASP A 17 18.42 14.72 -13.75
N ASN A 18 18.61 13.42 -13.97
CA ASN A 18 18.54 12.45 -12.88
C ASN A 18 19.79 12.44 -11.98
N ALA A 19 20.81 13.23 -12.30
CA ALA A 19 22.15 13.27 -11.72
C ALA A 19 23.01 12.01 -12.01
N GLN A 20 22.65 11.24 -13.04
CA GLN A 20 23.43 10.10 -13.56
C GLN A 20 23.65 10.21 -15.08
N GLY A 21 23.53 11.42 -15.65
CA GLY A 21 23.82 11.68 -17.06
C GLY A 21 22.67 11.33 -18.01
N ARG A 22 21.43 11.25 -17.51
CA ARG A 22 20.23 11.12 -18.33
C ARG A 22 19.27 12.27 -18.05
N GLU A 23 18.86 12.95 -19.12
CA GLU A 23 17.76 13.89 -19.10
C GLU A 23 16.42 13.13 -19.21
N LEU A 24 15.43 13.55 -18.42
CA LEU A 24 14.09 12.99 -18.35
C LEU A 24 13.06 14.08 -18.66
N THR A 25 11.98 13.72 -19.33
CA THR A 25 10.79 14.56 -19.48
C THR A 25 9.85 14.41 -18.28
N GLY A 26 8.82 15.25 -18.18
CA GLY A 26 7.74 15.04 -17.22
C GLY A 26 7.02 13.69 -17.41
N GLU A 27 6.91 13.22 -18.66
CA GLU A 27 6.32 11.91 -18.97
C GLU A 27 7.20 10.76 -18.47
N ASP A 28 8.52 10.88 -18.61
CA ASP A 28 9.45 9.89 -18.07
C ASP A 28 9.35 9.82 -16.54
N LEU A 29 9.26 10.96 -15.86
CA LEU A 29 9.07 11.00 -14.40
C LEU A 29 7.75 10.36 -13.96
N ALA A 30 6.68 10.54 -14.73
CA ALA A 30 5.41 9.88 -14.49
C ALA A 30 5.50 8.36 -14.74
N ALA A 31 6.20 7.93 -15.80
CA ALA A 31 6.41 6.52 -16.12
C ALA A 31 7.28 5.79 -15.08
N LEU A 32 8.20 6.50 -14.41
CA LEU A 32 9.02 5.97 -13.31
C LEU A 32 8.24 5.69 -12.03
N GLN A 33 7.02 6.24 -11.88
CA GLN A 33 6.21 6.01 -10.69
C GLN A 33 5.88 4.52 -10.53
N PRO A 34 5.94 4.00 -9.29
CA PRO A 34 5.78 2.58 -9.04
C PRO A 34 4.39 2.11 -9.46
N GLY A 35 4.33 0.93 -10.09
CA GLY A 35 3.08 0.21 -10.32
C GLY A 35 2.79 -0.78 -9.19
N LEU A 36 1.59 -1.39 -9.24
CA LEU A 36 1.18 -2.36 -8.23
C LEU A 36 2.09 -3.59 -8.14
N SER A 37 2.79 -3.97 -9.20
CA SER A 37 3.76 -5.09 -9.15
C SER A 37 4.90 -4.83 -8.15
N ARG A 38 5.26 -3.57 -7.90
CA ARG A 38 6.25 -3.18 -6.88
C ARG A 38 5.59 -2.96 -5.52
N LEU A 39 4.42 -2.32 -5.49
CA LEU A 39 3.74 -1.95 -4.25
C LEU A 39 3.09 -3.15 -3.53
N MET A 40 2.55 -4.13 -4.26
CA MET A 40 1.82 -5.27 -3.67
C MET A 40 2.69 -6.16 -2.77
N PRO A 41 3.95 -6.50 -3.12
CA PRO A 41 4.87 -7.15 -2.17
C PRO A 41 5.10 -6.34 -0.89
N GLU A 42 5.22 -5.02 -1.00
CA GLU A 42 5.39 -4.14 0.17
C GLU A 42 4.14 -4.13 1.04
N ILE A 43 2.95 -4.03 0.44
CA ILE A 43 1.66 -4.15 1.13
C ILE A 43 1.53 -5.52 1.80
N GLY A 44 1.87 -6.61 1.12
CA GLY A 44 1.85 -7.96 1.70
C GLY A 44 2.77 -8.09 2.92
N ASN A 45 3.97 -7.50 2.87
CA ASN A 45 4.90 -7.46 4.00
C ASN A 45 4.34 -6.63 5.18
N ARG A 46 3.66 -5.51 4.89
CA ARG A 46 2.97 -4.71 5.90
C ARG A 46 1.83 -5.49 6.56
N PHE A 47 1.02 -6.21 5.77
CA PHE A 47 -0.07 -7.06 6.27
C PHE A 47 0.45 -8.25 7.11
N TRP A 48 1.59 -8.83 6.73
CA TRP A 48 2.27 -9.85 7.54
C TRP A 48 2.66 -9.32 8.92
N LYS A 49 3.32 -8.15 8.95
CA LYS A 49 3.69 -7.47 10.21
C LYS A 49 2.48 -7.04 11.02
N LEU A 50 1.44 -6.53 10.37
CA LEU A 50 0.17 -6.14 10.98
C LEU A 50 -0.46 -7.29 11.76
N TYR A 51 -0.62 -8.46 11.12
CA TYR A 51 -1.24 -9.62 11.74
C TYR A 51 -0.50 -10.04 13.01
N HIS A 52 0.81 -10.27 12.90
CA HIS A 52 1.60 -10.74 14.03
C HIS A 52 1.76 -9.70 15.13
N ALA A 53 1.79 -8.40 14.79
CA ALA A 53 1.76 -7.33 15.80
C ALA A 53 0.44 -7.32 16.58
N ALA A 54 -0.70 -7.53 15.91
CA ALA A 54 -2.00 -7.62 16.58
C ALA A 54 -2.08 -8.89 17.46
N GLN A 55 -1.59 -10.03 16.98
CA GLN A 55 -1.49 -11.28 17.75
C GLN A 55 -0.64 -11.10 19.03
N ALA A 56 0.46 -10.36 18.93
CA ALA A 56 1.29 -9.97 20.08
C ALA A 56 0.68 -8.86 20.95
N ARG A 57 -0.53 -8.37 20.63
CA ARG A 57 -1.21 -7.22 21.26
C ARG A 57 -0.37 -5.94 21.26
N ASN A 58 0.51 -5.79 20.28
CA ASN A 58 1.24 -4.57 20.00
C ASN A 58 0.42 -3.66 19.10
N TRP A 59 -0.65 -3.10 19.67
CA TRP A 59 -1.63 -2.28 18.96
C TRP A 59 -1.03 -1.05 18.26
N PRO A 60 -0.05 -0.31 18.86
CA PRO A 60 0.59 0.80 18.15
C PRO A 60 1.30 0.35 16.89
N LEU A 61 2.05 -0.75 16.94
CA LEU A 61 2.73 -1.30 15.77
C LEU A 61 1.74 -1.80 14.73
N ALA A 62 0.69 -2.52 15.14
CA ALA A 62 -0.37 -2.98 14.24
C ALA A 62 -1.02 -1.80 13.50
N LYS A 63 -1.45 -0.75 14.23
CA LYS A 63 -2.01 0.48 13.64
C LYS A 63 -1.03 1.16 12.68
N PHE A 64 0.24 1.22 13.03
CA PHE A 64 1.27 1.77 12.15
C PHE A 64 1.40 0.97 10.84
N GLN A 65 1.49 -0.35 10.91
CA GLN A 65 1.60 -1.19 9.70
C GLN A 65 0.36 -1.07 8.80
N LEU A 66 -0.84 -1.02 9.37
CA LEU A 66 -2.07 -0.81 8.60
C LEU A 66 -2.05 0.56 7.91
N LYS A 67 -1.70 1.65 8.61
CA LYS A 67 -1.62 3.00 8.03
C LYS A 67 -0.61 3.07 6.88
N GLU A 68 0.56 2.47 7.04
CA GLU A 68 1.57 2.45 5.99
C GLU A 68 1.15 1.59 4.79
N ALA A 69 0.45 0.48 5.01
CA ALA A 69 -0.16 -0.28 3.92
C ALA A 69 -1.21 0.54 3.15
N THR A 70 -2.06 1.29 3.87
CA THR A 70 -3.07 2.19 3.26
C THR A 70 -2.43 3.25 2.38
N LYS A 71 -1.36 3.90 2.84
CA LYS A 71 -0.63 4.89 2.03
C LYS A 71 -0.06 4.30 0.74
N LEU A 72 0.41 3.05 0.77
CA LEU A 72 0.88 2.36 -0.45
C LEU A 72 -0.28 2.04 -1.40
N MET A 73 -1.46 1.70 -0.87
CA MET A 73 -2.67 1.50 -1.67
C MET A 73 -3.14 2.82 -2.30
N GLU A 74 -3.16 3.92 -1.55
CA GLU A 74 -3.47 5.27 -2.05
C GLU A 74 -2.48 5.72 -3.13
N LEU A 75 -1.18 5.49 -2.93
CA LEU A 75 -0.16 5.74 -3.95
C LEU A 75 -0.43 4.90 -5.21
N GLY A 76 -0.77 3.62 -5.06
CA GLY A 76 -1.12 2.74 -6.17
C GLY A 76 -2.36 3.18 -6.93
N ALA A 77 -3.38 3.68 -6.22
CA ALA A 77 -4.60 4.23 -6.83
C ALA A 77 -4.27 5.46 -7.67
N PHE A 78 -3.46 6.37 -7.11
CA PHE A 78 -3.03 7.58 -7.80
C PHE A 78 -2.14 7.31 -9.02
N THR A 79 -1.12 6.45 -8.89
CA THR A 79 -0.17 6.20 -9.99
C THR A 79 -0.73 5.24 -11.04
N ARG A 80 -1.79 4.50 -10.75
CA ARG A 80 -2.43 3.55 -11.68
C ARG A 80 -3.96 3.66 -11.61
N PRO A 81 -4.56 4.69 -12.25
CA PRO A 81 -5.99 4.99 -12.16
C PRO A 81 -6.92 3.82 -12.50
N LYS A 82 -6.48 2.88 -13.37
CA LYS A 82 -7.25 1.66 -13.66
C LYS A 82 -7.59 0.81 -12.43
N TYR A 83 -6.85 0.94 -11.33
CA TYR A 83 -7.08 0.20 -10.09
C TYR A 83 -7.72 1.07 -8.99
N GLU A 84 -7.93 2.36 -9.24
CA GLU A 84 -8.36 3.34 -8.23
C GLU A 84 -9.66 2.92 -7.55
N GLU A 85 -10.67 2.51 -8.33
CA GLU A 85 -11.96 2.08 -7.77
C GLU A 85 -11.81 0.89 -6.82
N HIS A 86 -11.06 -0.15 -7.22
CA HIS A 86 -10.90 -1.36 -6.43
C HIS A 86 -10.06 -1.12 -5.17
N LEU A 87 -8.99 -0.32 -5.28
CA LEU A 87 -8.18 0.07 -4.13
C LEU A 87 -8.97 0.96 -3.17
N GLY A 88 -9.73 1.92 -3.68
CA GLY A 88 -10.62 2.77 -2.90
C GLY A 88 -11.68 1.96 -2.13
N LYS A 89 -12.35 1.03 -2.82
CA LYS A 89 -13.31 0.10 -2.16
C LYS A 89 -12.63 -0.78 -1.12
N PHE A 90 -11.43 -1.31 -1.38
CA PHE A 90 -10.70 -2.09 -0.39
C PHE A 90 -10.39 -1.27 0.86
N ILE A 91 -9.95 -0.02 0.69
CA ILE A 91 -9.68 0.89 1.80
C ILE A 91 -10.97 1.17 2.60
N GLU A 92 -12.07 1.46 1.91
CA GLU A 92 -13.35 1.74 2.54
C GLU A 92 -13.91 0.53 3.30
N GLU A 93 -13.93 -0.63 2.66
CA GLU A 93 -14.69 -1.80 3.13
C GLU A 93 -13.86 -2.76 3.97
N GLN A 94 -12.54 -2.80 3.80
CA GLN A 94 -11.66 -3.75 4.49
C GLN A 94 -10.72 -3.08 5.48
N VAL A 95 -10.09 -1.95 5.08
CA VAL A 95 -9.15 -1.23 5.96
C VAL A 95 -9.89 -0.51 7.10
N LYS A 96 -11.05 0.12 6.86
CA LYS A 96 -11.78 0.80 7.95
C LYS A 96 -12.22 -0.16 9.06
N PRO A 97 -12.82 -1.34 8.79
CA PRO A 97 -13.14 -2.30 9.85
C PRO A 97 -11.90 -2.83 10.59
N LEU A 98 -10.79 -3.05 9.88
CA LEU A 98 -9.50 -3.40 10.47
C LEU A 98 -9.04 -2.33 11.46
N MET A 99 -9.04 -1.05 11.05
CA MET A 99 -8.64 0.05 11.92
C MET A 99 -9.55 0.13 13.15
N ALA A 100 -10.87 0.03 12.98
CA ALA A 100 -11.82 0.04 14.08
C ALA A 100 -11.59 -1.10 15.09
N ALA A 101 -11.21 -2.29 14.60
CA ALA A 101 -10.88 -3.42 15.48
C ALA A 101 -9.57 -3.17 16.26
N LEU A 102 -8.56 -2.57 15.62
CA LEU A 102 -7.29 -2.21 16.26
C LEU A 102 -7.45 -1.06 17.28
N GLU A 103 -8.31 -0.09 17.02
CA GLU A 103 -8.62 1.01 17.95
C GLU A 103 -9.38 0.51 19.17
N ALA A 104 -10.27 -0.47 18.99
CA ALA A 104 -10.97 -1.15 20.06
C ALA A 104 -10.12 -2.21 20.80
N GLU A 105 -8.87 -2.43 20.37
CA GLU A 105 -7.96 -3.47 20.89
C GLU A 105 -8.64 -4.86 20.96
N ASN A 106 -9.54 -5.13 20.01
CA ASN A 106 -10.38 -6.32 20.01
C ASN A 106 -9.79 -7.37 19.06
N LEU A 107 -9.01 -8.29 19.62
CA LEU A 107 -8.31 -9.32 18.85
C LEU A 107 -9.26 -10.25 18.08
N GLU A 108 -10.37 -10.67 18.68
CA GLU A 108 -11.33 -11.56 18.03
C GLU A 108 -12.00 -10.88 16.81
N ARG A 109 -12.37 -9.61 16.98
CA ARG A 109 -12.90 -8.80 15.86
C ARG A 109 -11.83 -8.61 14.80
N PHE A 110 -10.60 -8.27 15.21
CA PHE A 110 -9.47 -8.07 14.31
C PHE A 110 -9.23 -9.31 13.45
N ASP A 111 -9.14 -10.51 14.06
CA ASP A 111 -8.87 -11.74 13.32
C ASP A 111 -9.94 -12.02 12.25
N ARG A 112 -11.22 -11.83 12.59
CA ARG A 112 -12.32 -12.01 11.66
C ARG A 112 -12.22 -11.06 10.46
N VAL A 113 -12.04 -9.76 10.70
CA VAL A 113 -11.99 -8.76 9.62
C VAL A 113 -10.67 -8.82 8.84
N PHE A 114 -9.58 -9.26 9.48
CA PHE A 114 -8.31 -9.50 8.80
C PHE A 114 -8.42 -10.62 7.77
N HIS A 115 -8.99 -11.76 8.15
CA HIS A 115 -9.19 -12.86 7.21
C HIS A 115 -10.17 -12.49 6.08
N ALA A 116 -11.22 -11.72 6.38
CA ALA A 116 -12.10 -11.17 5.34
C ALA A 116 -11.34 -10.27 4.35
N ALA A 117 -10.44 -9.40 4.84
CA ALA A 117 -9.60 -8.56 3.98
C ALA A 117 -8.65 -9.39 3.10
N VAL A 118 -8.10 -10.48 3.62
CA VAL A 118 -7.24 -11.41 2.85
C VAL A 118 -8.01 -12.11 1.75
N GLU A 119 -9.21 -12.62 2.05
CA GLU A 119 -10.07 -13.23 1.04
C GLU A 119 -10.47 -12.21 -0.04
N GLN A 120 -10.83 -10.99 0.35
CA GLN A 120 -11.17 -9.92 -0.61
C GLN A 120 -9.97 -9.51 -1.49
N ALA A 121 -8.76 -9.45 -0.92
CA ALA A 121 -7.55 -9.16 -1.70
C ALA A 121 -7.29 -10.26 -2.74
N ASN A 122 -7.44 -11.52 -2.35
CA ASN A 122 -7.31 -12.66 -3.27
C ASN A 122 -8.41 -12.66 -4.34
N ALA A 123 -9.66 -12.32 -3.99
CA ALA A 123 -10.73 -12.16 -4.97
C ALA A 123 -10.42 -11.08 -6.02
N TYR A 124 -9.81 -9.96 -5.61
CA TYR A 124 -9.35 -8.95 -6.57
C TYR A 124 -8.19 -9.44 -7.44
N HIS A 125 -7.27 -10.25 -6.91
CA HIS A 125 -6.26 -10.88 -7.78
C HIS A 125 -6.89 -11.78 -8.84
N GLU A 126 -8.00 -12.47 -8.54
CA GLU A 126 -8.76 -13.24 -9.53
C GLU A 126 -9.46 -12.33 -10.56
N THR A 127 -10.16 -11.28 -10.11
CA THR A 127 -10.80 -10.27 -10.99
C THR A 127 -9.82 -9.65 -11.97
N TRP A 128 -8.57 -9.43 -11.55
CA TRP A 128 -7.51 -8.84 -12.37
C TRP A 128 -6.66 -9.87 -13.12
N GLU A 129 -7.22 -11.07 -13.35
CA GLU A 129 -6.62 -12.17 -14.14
C GLU A 129 -5.25 -12.60 -13.62
N LYS A 130 -5.07 -12.54 -12.30
CA LYS A 130 -3.85 -12.95 -11.57
C LYS A 130 -4.15 -13.97 -10.48
N PRO A 131 -4.91 -15.06 -10.74
CA PRO A 131 -5.26 -16.05 -9.72
C PRO A 131 -4.04 -16.77 -9.12
N PHE A 132 -2.90 -16.75 -9.81
CA PHE A 132 -1.63 -17.27 -9.30
C PHE A 132 -1.05 -16.42 -8.14
N LEU A 133 -1.55 -15.20 -7.91
CA LEU A 133 -1.21 -14.37 -6.76
C LEU A 133 -2.16 -14.66 -5.58
N ARG A 134 -2.06 -15.86 -5.01
CA ARG A 134 -2.83 -16.20 -3.80
C ARG A 134 -2.00 -15.93 -2.55
N TRP A 135 -2.22 -14.78 -1.93
CA TRP A 135 -1.53 -14.41 -0.69
C TRP A 135 -2.15 -15.16 0.49
N LYS A 136 -1.27 -15.62 1.39
CA LYS A 136 -1.63 -16.17 2.70
C LYS A 136 -0.75 -15.52 3.74
N VAL A 137 -1.27 -15.36 4.96
CA VAL A 137 -0.44 -14.88 6.06
C VAL A 137 0.63 -15.92 6.38
N PRO A 138 1.94 -15.56 6.33
CA PRO A 138 2.98 -16.49 6.76
C PRO A 138 2.80 -16.80 8.26
N ALA A 139 2.85 -18.10 8.61
CA ALA A 139 2.59 -18.56 9.97
C ALA A 139 3.64 -18.10 10.98
N GLN A 140 4.88 -17.88 10.53
CA GLN A 140 5.97 -17.40 11.36
C GLN A 140 5.91 -15.87 11.46
N PRO A 141 6.15 -15.28 12.65
CA PRO A 141 6.29 -13.83 12.76
C PRO A 141 7.52 -13.35 11.95
N PRO A 142 7.46 -12.15 11.37
CA PRO A 142 8.60 -11.55 10.67
C PRO A 142 9.85 -11.50 11.56
N PRO A 143 11.00 -12.06 11.13
CA PRO A 143 12.21 -12.11 11.95
C PRO A 143 12.95 -10.76 11.99
N ASP A 144 12.55 -9.80 11.17
CA ASP A 144 13.18 -8.48 11.03
C ASP A 144 12.70 -7.47 12.10
N LEU A 145 11.70 -7.83 12.92
CA LEU A 145 11.15 -6.96 13.97
C LEU A 145 10.82 -7.73 15.25
N ASP A 146 11.18 -7.13 16.39
CA ASP A 146 10.59 -7.52 17.68
C ASP A 146 9.16 -6.97 17.76
N LEU A 147 8.19 -7.88 17.79
CA LEU A 147 6.77 -7.55 17.78
C LEU A 147 6.18 -7.38 19.18
N ALA A 148 6.95 -7.64 20.24
CA ALA A 148 6.47 -7.49 21.61
C ALA A 148 6.07 -6.03 21.90
N PRO A 149 4.98 -5.80 22.64
CA PRO A 149 4.60 -4.45 23.05
C PRO A 149 5.71 -3.84 23.91
N ARG A 150 6.11 -2.61 23.58
CA ARG A 150 7.04 -1.84 24.40
C ARG A 150 6.25 -1.09 25.48
N PRO A 151 6.81 -0.95 26.71
CA PRO A 151 6.23 -0.05 27.69
C PRO A 151 6.18 1.37 27.14
N LYS A 152 5.11 2.11 27.45
CA LYS A 152 5.03 3.53 27.10
C LYS A 152 6.23 4.23 27.75
N ALA A 153 6.97 5.01 26.97
CA ALA A 153 7.99 5.90 27.51
C ALA A 153 7.31 6.82 28.54
N LYS A 154 7.93 6.98 29.71
CA LYS A 154 7.47 7.88 30.76
C LYS A 154 7.60 9.34 30.31
#